data_AF-A0A9Q9M814-F1
#
_entry.id   AF-A0A9Q9M814-F1
#
_cell.length_a   1.000
_cell.length_b   1.000
_cell.length_c   1.000
_cell.angle_alpha   90.00
_cell.angle_beta   90.00
_cell.angle_gamma   90.00
#
_symmetry.space_group_name_H-M   'P 1'
#
loop_
_entity.id
_entity.type
_entity.pdbx_description
1 polymer ?
#
loop_
_entity_poly.entity_id
_entity_poly.type
_entity_poly.pdbx_seq_one_letter_code
_entity_poly.pdbx_strand_id
1 'polypeptide(L)'
;MSLRCVDDTDVDLYAFDLSPEAWQALMERNRKCRSLRMPCCSAEVNLRRSHRGTPHFVHKVVGDCATAPETEAHLRLKRIAVEVARQHGWDAKTEVAGANPAGEAWIADVLARKNNARVAIEIQWSTQTSDETMRRQERYRQSGIRCLWLLKQPGFPRTEALPAAQIVEHDGTYFARVACSQEMPVEALLDAIFGRRFRFGIPSQGRAVAHIRVGEIECWKRQCRARTKIVTGVDVVFGPHTNSFSVPQLGEYPALFDEVFSRLPWDSKMGRLKKRFSKTQDRQYMSNGCCRCDSIVGEFFEIEARHTEETVSSFPIQITPDWKQAIEEEIGDQPEWAVYSPSDLGMKENHLDLSQ
;
A
#
# COMPACT_ATOMS: atom_id res chain seq x y z
N MET A 1 10.84 -21.15 -18.83
CA MET A 1 11.43 -19.91 -19.38
C MET A 1 12.14 -19.23 -18.23
N SER A 2 13.23 -18.50 -18.46
CA SER A 2 13.93 -17.73 -17.42
C SER A 2 14.45 -16.41 -17.98
N LEU A 3 14.57 -15.39 -17.14
CA LEU A 3 15.25 -14.14 -17.48
C LEU A 3 16.76 -14.21 -17.37
N ARG A 4 17.29 -15.29 -16.78
CA ARG A 4 18.70 -15.43 -16.44
C ARG A 4 19.29 -16.73 -17.00
N CYS A 5 20.53 -16.65 -17.44
CA CYS A 5 21.39 -17.81 -17.66
C CYS A 5 22.77 -17.55 -17.06
N VAL A 6 23.62 -18.57 -17.00
CA VAL A 6 25.04 -18.41 -16.64
C VAL A 6 25.92 -18.71 -17.86
N ASP A 7 27.02 -17.97 -17.99
CA ASP A 7 28.02 -18.20 -19.04
C ASP A 7 29.10 -19.21 -18.62
N ASP A 8 30.12 -19.40 -19.47
CA ASP A 8 31.25 -20.31 -19.23
C ASP A 8 32.17 -19.87 -18.09
N THR A 9 32.03 -18.62 -17.63
CA THR A 9 32.74 -18.07 -16.47
C THR A 9 31.88 -18.04 -15.21
N ASP A 10 30.71 -18.68 -15.23
CA ASP A 10 29.73 -18.71 -14.14
C ASP A 10 29.17 -17.32 -13.78
N VAL A 11 29.18 -16.38 -14.74
CA VAL A 11 28.62 -15.04 -14.57
C VAL A 11 27.14 -15.03 -14.99
N ASP A 12 26.30 -14.43 -14.14
CA ASP A 12 24.86 -14.23 -14.41
C ASP A 12 24.67 -13.28 -15.62
N LEU A 13 23.97 -13.75 -16.65
CA LEU A 13 23.51 -12.95 -17.78
C LEU A 13 21.99 -12.78 -17.74
N TYR A 14 21.54 -11.52 -17.74
CA TYR A 14 20.11 -11.18 -17.74
C TYR A 14 19.65 -10.75 -19.13
N ALA A 15 18.55 -11.34 -19.60
CA ALA A 15 18.01 -11.07 -20.94
C ALA A 15 17.59 -9.60 -21.14
N PHE A 16 17.15 -8.93 -20.07
CA PHE A 16 16.71 -7.55 -20.10
C PHE A 16 17.84 -6.51 -19.97
N ASP A 17 19.04 -6.93 -19.57
CA ASP A 17 20.23 -6.05 -19.51
C ASP A 17 20.92 -5.95 -20.88
N LEU A 18 20.53 -6.78 -21.86
CA LEU A 18 21.14 -6.84 -23.18
C LEU A 18 20.41 -5.93 -24.17
N SER A 19 21.17 -5.08 -24.87
CA SER A 19 20.65 -4.33 -26.03
C SER A 19 20.17 -5.30 -27.14
N PRO A 20 19.33 -4.87 -28.08
CA PRO A 20 18.93 -5.70 -29.22
C PRO A 20 20.12 -6.28 -29.99
N GLU A 21 21.20 -5.51 -30.16
CA GLU A 21 22.43 -5.90 -30.84
C GLU A 21 23.22 -6.91 -29.99
N ALA A 22 23.37 -6.65 -28.69
CA ALA A 22 24.03 -7.57 -27.77
C ALA A 22 23.30 -8.91 -27.67
N TRP A 23 21.96 -8.89 -27.69
CA TRP A 23 21.12 -10.09 -27.72
C TRP A 23 21.35 -10.92 -28.99
N GLN A 24 21.42 -10.27 -30.17
CA GLN A 24 21.70 -10.96 -31.42
C GLN A 24 23.12 -11.56 -31.43
N ALA A 25 24.12 -10.78 -31.02
CA ALA A 25 25.50 -11.25 -30.91
C ALA A 25 25.62 -12.44 -29.94
N LEU A 26 24.93 -12.40 -28.80
CA LEU A 26 24.88 -13.50 -27.84
C LEU A 26 24.22 -14.75 -28.45
N MET A 27 23.13 -14.57 -29.20
CA MET A 27 22.44 -15.67 -29.88
C MET A 27 23.36 -16.34 -30.92
N GLU A 28 24.07 -15.56 -31.73
CA GLU A 28 25.03 -16.08 -32.71
C GLU A 28 26.19 -16.80 -32.06
N ARG A 29 26.77 -16.23 -30.99
CA ARG A 29 27.85 -16.87 -30.22
C ARG A 29 27.39 -18.17 -29.59
N ASN A 30 26.22 -18.19 -28.95
CA ASN A 30 25.71 -19.39 -28.28
C ASN A 30 25.34 -20.49 -29.29
N ARG A 31 24.89 -20.16 -30.51
CA ARG A 31 24.69 -21.16 -31.58
C ARG A 31 25.98 -21.89 -31.95
N LYS A 32 27.12 -21.19 -31.92
CA LYS A 32 28.45 -21.75 -32.25
C LYS A 32 29.07 -22.49 -31.06
N CYS A 33 29.17 -21.83 -29.91
CA CYS A 33 29.97 -22.29 -28.77
C CYS A 33 29.16 -23.09 -27.73
N ARG A 34 27.84 -22.90 -27.68
CA ARG A 34 26.94 -23.53 -26.70
C ARG A 34 27.44 -23.42 -25.24
N SER A 35 28.00 -22.27 -24.89
CA SER A 35 28.59 -22.02 -23.58
C SER A 35 27.56 -21.69 -22.49
N LEU A 36 26.35 -21.28 -22.86
CA LEU A 36 25.34 -20.83 -21.89
C LEU A 36 24.61 -22.01 -21.23
N ARG A 37 24.33 -21.86 -19.93
CA ARG A 37 23.71 -22.89 -19.09
C ARG A 37 22.54 -22.32 -18.30
N MET A 38 21.51 -23.14 -18.10
CA MET A 38 20.37 -22.80 -17.23
C MET A 38 20.80 -22.88 -15.75
N PRO A 39 20.47 -21.89 -14.91
CA PRO A 39 20.87 -21.89 -13.50
C PRO A 39 20.21 -23.03 -12.68
N CYS A 40 19.04 -23.52 -13.10
CA CYS A 40 18.31 -24.54 -12.36
C CYS A 40 18.83 -25.98 -12.57
N CYS A 41 19.46 -26.28 -13.71
CA CYS A 41 19.81 -27.66 -14.08
C CYS A 41 21.07 -27.79 -14.95
N SER A 42 21.76 -26.68 -15.24
CA SER A 42 22.90 -26.63 -16.15
C SER A 42 22.63 -27.13 -17.58
N ALA A 43 21.38 -27.22 -18.02
CA ALA A 43 21.06 -27.58 -19.40
C ALA A 43 21.47 -26.48 -20.38
N GLU A 44 21.74 -26.86 -21.64
CA GLU A 44 21.98 -25.90 -22.73
C GLU A 44 20.77 -24.98 -22.94
N VAL A 45 21.05 -23.72 -23.29
CA VAL A 45 20.07 -22.65 -23.43
C VAL A 45 19.79 -22.33 -24.89
N ASN A 46 18.52 -22.11 -25.22
CA ASN A 46 18.08 -21.39 -26.41
C ASN A 46 17.59 -19.98 -26.02
N LEU A 47 17.89 -19.00 -26.86
CA LEU A 47 17.44 -17.61 -26.69
C LEU A 47 16.17 -17.40 -27.51
N ARG A 48 15.11 -16.87 -26.88
CA ARG A 48 13.82 -16.58 -27.53
C ARG A 48 13.28 -15.21 -27.14
N ARG A 49 12.27 -14.73 -27.88
CA ARG A 49 11.44 -13.58 -27.52
C ARG A 49 9.99 -14.03 -27.41
N SER A 50 9.24 -13.48 -26.46
CA SER A 50 7.80 -13.72 -26.35
C SER A 50 7.05 -13.03 -27.49
N HIS A 51 5.74 -13.28 -27.60
CA HIS A 51 4.89 -12.58 -28.57
C HIS A 51 4.89 -11.06 -28.35
N ARG A 52 4.96 -10.60 -27.10
CA ARG A 52 5.10 -9.17 -26.76
C ARG A 52 6.55 -8.67 -26.75
N GLY A 53 7.50 -9.46 -27.27
CA GLY A 53 8.88 -9.05 -27.51
C GLY A 53 9.86 -9.23 -26.33
N THR A 54 9.41 -9.78 -25.19
CA THR A 54 10.25 -9.98 -24.00
C THR A 54 11.33 -11.03 -24.26
N PRO A 55 12.63 -10.69 -24.26
CA PRO A 55 13.71 -11.65 -24.43
C PRO A 55 13.81 -12.56 -23.19
N HIS A 56 14.03 -13.85 -23.42
CA HIS A 56 14.15 -14.85 -22.36
C HIS A 56 14.94 -16.07 -22.83
N PHE A 57 15.37 -16.86 -21.85
CA PHE A 57 16.09 -18.11 -22.02
C PHE A 57 15.14 -19.31 -21.86
N VAL A 58 15.31 -20.33 -22.70
CA VAL A 58 14.59 -21.59 -22.60
C VAL A 58 15.55 -22.77 -22.65
N HIS A 59 15.20 -23.85 -21.96
CA HIS A 59 15.90 -25.12 -22.11
C HIS A 59 15.91 -25.54 -23.60
N LYS A 60 17.08 -25.95 -24.10
CA LYS A 60 17.17 -26.52 -25.44
C LYS A 60 16.54 -27.91 -25.51
N VAL A 61 16.80 -28.73 -24.49
CA VAL A 61 16.14 -30.01 -24.26
C VAL A 61 15.63 -29.99 -22.82
N VAL A 62 14.33 -30.18 -22.65
CA VAL A 62 13.73 -30.36 -21.33
C VAL A 62 14.03 -31.82 -20.95
N GLY A 63 15.16 -32.03 -20.26
CA GLY A 63 15.44 -33.31 -19.60
C GLY A 63 14.54 -33.49 -18.38
N ASP A 64 15.09 -34.04 -17.29
CA ASP A 64 14.35 -34.23 -16.02
C ASP A 64 14.19 -32.93 -15.20
N CYS A 65 14.24 -31.77 -15.84
CA CYS A 65 14.08 -30.49 -15.16
C CYS A 65 12.62 -30.33 -14.69
N ALA A 66 12.39 -30.49 -13.40
CA ALA A 66 11.07 -30.37 -12.78
C ALA A 66 10.57 -28.91 -12.67
N THR A 67 11.35 -27.92 -13.11
CA THR A 67 10.96 -26.51 -13.03
C THR A 67 9.87 -26.20 -14.06
N ALA A 68 8.67 -25.88 -13.57
CA ALA A 68 7.56 -25.47 -14.42
C ALA A 68 7.93 -24.22 -15.23
N PRO A 69 7.51 -24.11 -16.51
CA PRO A 69 7.77 -22.93 -17.31
C PRO A 69 7.02 -21.71 -16.74
N GLU A 70 7.76 -20.65 -16.44
CA GLU A 70 7.18 -19.37 -16.03
C GLU A 70 6.34 -18.72 -17.14
N THR A 71 5.30 -18.00 -16.73
CA THR A 71 4.44 -17.24 -17.64
C THR A 71 5.09 -15.92 -18.06
N GLU A 72 4.65 -15.35 -19.19
CA GLU A 72 5.13 -14.03 -19.63
C GLU A 72 4.89 -12.92 -18.58
N ALA A 73 3.75 -12.99 -17.87
CA ALA A 73 3.44 -12.07 -16.77
C ALA A 73 4.47 -12.16 -15.63
N HIS A 74 4.84 -13.38 -15.25
CA HIS A 74 5.83 -13.64 -14.20
C HIS A 74 7.19 -13.04 -14.56
N LEU A 75 7.66 -13.29 -15.78
CA LEU A 75 8.91 -12.72 -16.29
C LEU A 75 8.85 -11.18 -16.31
N ARG A 76 7.76 -10.60 -16.82
CA ARG A 76 7.64 -9.14 -16.88
C ARG A 76 7.65 -8.49 -15.49
N LEU A 77 6.93 -9.05 -14.53
CA LEU A 77 6.91 -8.56 -13.14
C LEU A 77 8.28 -8.69 -12.46
N LYS A 78 9.01 -9.80 -12.68
CA LYS A 78 10.39 -9.98 -12.19
C LYS A 78 11.32 -8.90 -12.72
N ARG A 79 11.23 -8.63 -14.03
CA ARG A 79 12.00 -7.58 -14.68
C ARG A 79 11.72 -6.22 -14.06
N ILE A 80 10.44 -5.83 -13.95
CA ILE A 80 10.04 -4.56 -13.33
C ILE A 80 10.60 -4.44 -11.90
N ALA A 81 10.47 -5.50 -11.10
CA ALA A 81 11.01 -5.54 -9.74
C ALA A 81 12.52 -5.32 -9.68
N VAL A 82 13.30 -5.94 -10.56
CA VAL A 82 14.76 -5.74 -10.62
C VAL A 82 15.11 -4.32 -11.10
N GLU A 83 14.47 -3.84 -12.17
CA GLU A 83 14.74 -2.51 -12.73
C GLU A 83 14.47 -1.41 -11.71
N VAL A 84 13.31 -1.42 -11.05
CA VAL A 84 12.94 -0.43 -10.03
C VAL A 84 13.85 -0.52 -8.80
N ALA A 85 14.20 -1.73 -8.35
CA ALA A 85 15.14 -1.89 -7.23
C ALA A 85 16.51 -1.26 -7.55
N ARG A 86 17.03 -1.51 -8.75
CA ARG A 86 18.32 -0.97 -9.22
C ARG A 86 18.30 0.56 -9.34
N GLN A 87 17.19 1.14 -9.81
CA GLN A 87 16.99 2.60 -9.84
C GLN A 87 17.08 3.23 -8.43
N HIS A 88 16.64 2.51 -7.40
CA HIS A 88 16.78 2.92 -6.00
C HIS A 88 18.16 2.57 -5.39
N GLY A 89 19.14 2.17 -6.21
CA GLY A 89 20.49 1.81 -5.79
C GLY A 89 20.57 0.52 -4.98
N TRP A 90 19.67 -0.43 -5.21
CA TRP A 90 19.78 -1.80 -4.69
C TRP A 90 20.47 -2.71 -5.70
N ASP A 91 21.27 -3.65 -5.21
CA ASP A 91 21.69 -4.80 -6.01
C ASP A 91 20.52 -5.79 -6.07
N ALA A 92 20.01 -6.10 -7.26
CA ALA A 92 18.83 -6.94 -7.43
C ALA A 92 19.05 -8.02 -8.49
N LYS A 93 18.65 -9.24 -8.13
CA LYS A 93 18.79 -10.47 -8.93
C LYS A 93 17.51 -11.30 -8.90
N THR A 94 17.25 -12.04 -9.98
CA THR A 94 16.13 -13.01 -10.07
C THR A 94 16.55 -14.41 -9.64
N GLU A 95 15.59 -15.21 -9.15
CA GLU A 95 15.76 -16.65 -8.84
C GLU A 95 16.92 -16.92 -7.86
N VAL A 96 16.96 -16.18 -6.76
CA VAL A 96 18.05 -16.30 -5.77
C VAL A 96 17.70 -17.34 -4.73
N ALA A 97 18.48 -18.43 -4.71
CA ALA A 97 18.36 -19.47 -3.69
C ALA A 97 18.98 -19.05 -2.36
N GLY A 98 18.44 -19.61 -1.27
CA GLY A 98 18.99 -19.50 0.06
C GLY A 98 18.37 -20.54 0.99
N ALA A 99 18.70 -20.47 2.27
CA ALA A 99 18.10 -21.30 3.30
C ALA A 99 17.89 -20.48 4.57
N ASN A 100 16.86 -20.82 5.35
CA ASN A 100 16.70 -20.27 6.70
C ASN A 100 17.72 -20.91 7.67
N PRO A 101 17.86 -20.40 8.92
CA PRO A 101 18.77 -20.98 9.90
C PRO A 101 18.50 -22.47 10.24
N ALA A 102 17.30 -22.97 9.98
CA ALA A 102 16.94 -24.37 10.15
C ALA A 102 17.34 -25.26 8.95
N GLY A 103 17.90 -24.68 7.89
CA GLY A 103 18.32 -25.40 6.68
C GLY A 103 17.22 -25.59 5.64
N GLU A 104 16.02 -25.04 5.85
CA GLU A 104 14.94 -25.09 4.87
C GLU A 104 15.26 -24.17 3.69
N ALA A 105 15.45 -24.76 2.52
CA ALA A 105 15.74 -24.03 1.29
C ALA A 105 14.55 -23.18 0.85
N TRP A 106 14.85 -22.04 0.24
CA TRP A 106 13.91 -21.15 -0.44
C TRP A 106 14.56 -20.56 -1.69
N ILE A 107 13.73 -20.14 -2.65
CA ILE A 107 14.17 -19.43 -3.85
C ILE A 107 13.29 -18.21 -4.00
N ALA A 108 13.91 -17.03 -3.95
CA ALA A 108 13.22 -15.77 -4.16
C ALA A 108 13.11 -15.48 -5.65
N ASP A 109 11.90 -15.13 -6.10
CA ASP A 109 11.66 -14.68 -7.46
C ASP A 109 12.55 -13.48 -7.82
N VAL A 110 12.60 -12.49 -6.93
CA VAL A 110 13.58 -11.40 -6.95
C VAL A 110 14.10 -11.18 -5.53
N LEU A 111 15.41 -11.03 -5.39
CA LEU A 111 16.06 -10.61 -4.14
C LEU A 111 16.85 -9.33 -4.39
N ALA A 112 16.52 -8.28 -3.65
CA ALA A 112 17.21 -7.01 -3.63
C ALA A 112 18.00 -6.84 -2.31
N ARG A 113 19.22 -6.30 -2.41
CA ARG A 113 20.14 -6.05 -1.30
C ARG A 113 20.66 -4.61 -1.33
N LYS A 114 20.67 -3.95 -0.17
CA LYS A 114 21.28 -2.63 0.02
C LYS A 114 21.80 -2.51 1.43
N ASN A 115 23.12 -2.41 1.57
CA ASN A 115 23.80 -2.53 2.86
C ASN A 115 23.37 -3.83 3.57
N ASN A 116 22.94 -3.75 4.83
CA ASN A 116 22.43 -4.90 5.59
C ASN A 116 20.95 -5.24 5.29
N ALA A 117 20.25 -4.41 4.50
CA ALA A 117 18.84 -4.64 4.21
C ALA A 117 18.67 -5.62 3.04
N ARG A 118 17.75 -6.56 3.20
CA ARG A 118 17.35 -7.54 2.17
C ARG A 118 15.84 -7.53 1.99
N VAL A 119 15.40 -7.48 0.73
CA VAL A 119 13.98 -7.48 0.35
C VAL A 119 13.78 -8.53 -0.73
N ALA A 120 12.91 -9.50 -0.48
CA ALA A 120 12.41 -10.43 -1.48
C ALA A 120 11.09 -9.90 -2.07
N ILE A 121 10.89 -10.13 -3.37
CA ILE A 121 9.61 -9.92 -4.05
C ILE A 121 9.21 -11.25 -4.65
N GLU A 122 8.07 -11.77 -4.23
CA GLU A 122 7.47 -13.03 -4.68
C GLU A 122 6.32 -12.75 -5.63
N ILE A 123 6.29 -13.41 -6.79
CA ILE A 123 5.25 -13.26 -7.80
C ILE A 123 4.50 -14.57 -7.93
N GLN A 124 3.27 -14.59 -7.45
CA GLN A 124 2.48 -15.81 -7.30
C GLN A 124 1.26 -15.79 -8.23
N TRP A 125 1.38 -16.47 -9.37
CA TRP A 125 0.33 -16.53 -10.40
C TRP A 125 -0.60 -17.74 -10.27
N SER A 126 -0.08 -18.85 -9.74
CA SER A 126 -0.87 -20.05 -9.44
C SER A 126 -1.54 -19.94 -8.07
N THR A 127 -2.65 -20.64 -7.92
CA THR A 127 -3.40 -20.69 -6.65
C THR A 127 -2.49 -21.16 -5.52
N GLN A 128 -2.48 -20.42 -4.41
CA GLN A 128 -1.73 -20.76 -3.21
C GLN A 128 -2.62 -20.50 -1.98
N THR A 129 -2.55 -21.35 -0.97
CA THR A 129 -3.32 -21.12 0.26
C THR A 129 -2.70 -20.00 1.09
N SER A 130 -3.52 -19.34 1.92
CA SER A 130 -3.03 -18.35 2.88
C SER A 130 -1.99 -18.94 3.82
N ASP A 131 -2.19 -20.19 4.28
CA ASP A 131 -1.26 -20.88 5.17
C ASP A 131 0.11 -21.12 4.52
N GLU A 132 0.14 -21.56 3.26
CA GLU A 132 1.42 -21.75 2.55
C GLU A 132 2.11 -20.40 2.29
N THR A 133 1.33 -19.35 2.02
CA THR A 133 1.86 -17.99 1.86
C THR A 133 2.51 -17.51 3.16
N MET A 134 1.83 -17.69 4.30
CA MET A 134 2.36 -17.34 5.62
C MET A 134 3.57 -18.19 6.00
N ARG A 135 3.57 -19.49 5.69
CA ARG A 135 4.73 -20.36 5.90
C ARG A 135 5.95 -19.90 5.08
N ARG A 136 5.75 -19.54 3.80
CA ARG A 136 6.81 -18.98 2.95
C ARG A 136 7.30 -17.63 3.47
N GLN A 137 6.37 -16.77 3.90
CA GLN A 137 6.68 -15.48 4.51
C GLN A 137 7.55 -15.64 5.78
N GLU A 138 7.23 -16.62 6.61
CA GLU A 138 7.96 -16.93 7.84
C GLU A 138 9.39 -17.40 7.54
N ARG A 139 9.61 -18.20 6.49
CA ARG A 139 10.96 -18.60 6.06
C ARG A 139 11.84 -17.39 5.69
N TYR A 140 11.28 -16.39 5.01
CA TYR A 140 11.99 -15.15 4.74
C TYR A 140 12.28 -14.36 6.02
N ARG A 141 11.28 -14.25 6.91
CA ARG A 141 11.43 -13.57 8.20
C ARG A 141 12.57 -14.16 9.03
N GLN A 142 12.61 -15.48 9.17
CA GLN A 142 13.69 -16.21 9.87
C GLN A 142 15.06 -16.02 9.22
N SER A 143 15.08 -15.83 7.90
CA SER A 143 16.30 -15.52 7.15
C SER A 143 16.74 -14.06 7.28
N GLY A 144 15.99 -13.21 8.00
CA GLY A 144 16.24 -11.77 8.11
C GLY A 144 15.99 -11.02 6.79
N ILE A 145 15.00 -11.47 6.03
CA ILE A 145 14.60 -10.93 4.73
C ILE A 145 13.16 -10.44 4.85
N ARG A 146 12.91 -9.19 4.47
CA ARG A 146 11.52 -8.68 4.31
C ARG A 146 10.99 -9.18 2.98
N CYS A 147 9.75 -9.65 2.93
CA CYS A 147 9.18 -10.20 1.70
C CYS A 147 7.84 -9.54 1.36
N LEU A 148 7.72 -9.11 0.10
CA LEU A 148 6.50 -8.60 -0.51
C LEU A 148 5.92 -9.67 -1.44
N TRP A 149 4.60 -9.84 -1.42
CA TRP A 149 3.88 -10.70 -2.34
C TRP A 149 3.10 -9.93 -3.40
N LEU A 150 3.31 -10.28 -4.66
CA LEU A 150 2.51 -9.85 -5.81
C LEU A 150 1.66 -11.05 -6.24
N LEU A 151 0.38 -11.05 -5.86
CA LEU A 151 -0.52 -12.20 -6.00
C LEU A 151 -1.55 -11.95 -7.09
N LYS A 152 -1.80 -12.92 -7.98
CA LYS A 152 -2.90 -12.79 -8.94
C LYS A 152 -4.28 -12.87 -8.25
N GLN A 153 -4.39 -13.75 -7.26
CA GLN A 153 -5.63 -14.00 -6.54
C GLN A 153 -5.91 -12.91 -5.49
N PRO A 154 -7.18 -12.52 -5.29
CA PRO A 154 -7.58 -11.73 -4.13
C PRO A 154 -7.63 -12.60 -2.86
N GLY A 155 -7.98 -11.99 -1.72
CA GLY A 155 -8.36 -12.72 -0.50
C GLY A 155 -7.20 -13.24 0.35
N PHE A 156 -6.00 -12.67 0.20
CA PHE A 156 -4.88 -12.94 1.11
C PHE A 156 -5.06 -12.23 2.46
N PRO A 157 -4.48 -12.76 3.56
CA PRO A 157 -4.53 -12.11 4.87
C PRO A 157 -3.93 -10.70 4.82
N ARG A 158 -4.62 -9.73 5.44
CA ARG A 158 -4.15 -8.34 5.55
C ARG A 158 -3.57 -8.12 6.93
N THR A 159 -2.31 -8.49 7.11
CA THR A 159 -1.61 -8.40 8.40
C THR A 159 -0.28 -7.68 8.24
N GLU A 160 0.26 -7.15 9.33
CA GLU A 160 1.60 -6.53 9.32
C GLU A 160 2.66 -7.50 8.81
N ALA A 161 2.54 -8.77 9.19
CA ALA A 161 3.49 -9.82 8.82
C ALA A 161 3.50 -10.14 7.32
N LEU A 162 2.42 -9.81 6.58
CA LEU A 162 2.27 -10.14 5.17
C LEU A 162 2.05 -8.88 4.31
N PRO A 163 3.12 -8.18 3.90
CA PRO A 163 3.04 -7.15 2.86
C PRO A 163 2.67 -7.82 1.53
N ALA A 164 1.51 -7.46 0.98
CA ALA A 164 0.98 -8.10 -0.22
C ALA A 164 0.15 -7.12 -1.07
N ALA A 165 0.13 -7.36 -2.37
CA ALA A 165 -0.71 -6.66 -3.34
C ALA A 165 -1.35 -7.65 -4.30
N GLN A 166 -2.60 -7.40 -4.68
CA GLN A 166 -3.24 -8.13 -5.77
C GLN A 166 -2.78 -7.51 -7.10
N ILE A 167 -2.36 -8.34 -8.05
CA ILE A 167 -2.03 -7.92 -9.41
C ILE A 167 -3.21 -8.14 -10.36
N VAL A 168 -3.55 -7.10 -11.09
CA VAL A 168 -4.50 -7.14 -12.20
C VAL A 168 -3.83 -6.68 -13.49
N GLU A 169 -4.21 -7.26 -14.63
CA GLU A 169 -3.69 -6.88 -15.94
C GLU A 169 -4.77 -6.13 -16.72
N HIS A 170 -4.46 -4.93 -17.19
CA HIS A 170 -5.30 -4.13 -18.09
C HIS A 170 -4.47 -3.74 -19.31
N ASP A 171 -4.91 -4.13 -20.51
CA ASP A 171 -4.27 -3.78 -21.79
C ASP A 171 -2.75 -4.02 -21.84
N GLY A 172 -2.32 -5.15 -21.26
CA GLY A 172 -0.90 -5.51 -21.21
C GLY A 172 -0.08 -4.70 -20.20
N THR A 173 -0.70 -3.92 -19.32
CA THR A 173 -0.08 -3.24 -18.17
C THR A 173 -0.53 -3.90 -16.87
N TYR A 174 0.37 -3.98 -15.88
CA TYR A 174 0.07 -4.58 -14.58
C TYR A 174 -0.18 -3.50 -13.54
N PHE A 175 -1.30 -3.62 -12.84
CA PHE A 175 -1.66 -2.76 -11.72
C PHE A 175 -1.67 -3.57 -10.42
N ALA A 176 -1.17 -2.95 -9.36
CA ALA A 176 -1.24 -3.45 -8.01
C ALA A 176 -2.42 -2.80 -7.28
N ARG A 177 -3.28 -3.64 -6.71
CA ARG A 177 -4.30 -3.26 -5.73
C ARG A 177 -3.80 -3.59 -4.34
N VAL A 178 -3.69 -2.56 -3.51
CA VAL A 178 -3.40 -2.72 -2.08
C VAL A 178 -4.64 -2.31 -1.27
N ALA A 179 -4.49 -2.16 0.04
CA ALA A 179 -5.57 -1.70 0.90
C ALA A 179 -6.07 -0.29 0.52
N CYS A 180 -7.19 0.11 1.14
CA CYS A 180 -7.81 1.42 0.92
C CYS A 180 -8.17 1.72 -0.54
N SER A 181 -8.47 0.66 -1.31
CA SER A 181 -8.82 0.76 -2.73
C SER A 181 -7.74 1.44 -3.59
N GLN A 182 -6.49 1.50 -3.12
CA GLN A 182 -5.40 2.04 -3.91
C GLN A 182 -5.08 1.08 -5.06
N GLU A 183 -5.24 1.55 -6.28
CA GLU A 183 -4.81 0.88 -7.50
C GLU A 183 -3.77 1.76 -8.19
N MET A 184 -2.61 1.18 -8.51
CA MET A 184 -1.51 1.88 -9.18
C MET A 184 -0.71 0.93 -10.06
N PRO A 185 0.04 1.42 -11.07
CA PRO A 185 0.98 0.59 -11.81
C PRO A 185 1.94 -0.15 -10.86
N VAL A 186 2.30 -1.39 -11.17
CA VAL A 186 3.21 -2.19 -10.34
C VAL A 186 4.55 -1.48 -10.12
N GLU A 187 5.03 -0.77 -11.14
CA GLU A 187 6.21 0.11 -11.09
C GLU A 187 6.09 1.14 -9.96
N ALA A 188 4.93 1.79 -9.81
CA ALA A 188 4.68 2.81 -8.80
C ALA A 188 4.61 2.24 -7.38
N LEU A 189 4.04 1.03 -7.22
CA LEU A 189 4.07 0.32 -5.94
C LEU A 189 5.50 -0.03 -5.55
N LEU A 190 6.28 -0.59 -6.48
CA LEU A 190 7.66 -0.99 -6.22
C LEU A 190 8.55 0.23 -5.92
N ASP A 191 8.34 1.34 -6.62
CA ASP A 191 8.98 2.62 -6.30
C ASP A 191 8.66 3.05 -4.87
N ALA A 192 7.39 2.96 -4.46
CA ALA A 192 6.98 3.26 -3.09
C ALA A 192 7.64 2.33 -2.07
N ILE A 193 7.80 1.04 -2.39
CA ILE A 193 8.42 0.06 -1.50
C ILE A 193 9.91 0.36 -1.30
N PHE A 194 10.65 0.53 -2.38
CA PHE A 194 12.09 0.83 -2.30
C PHE A 194 12.35 2.24 -1.77
N GLY A 195 11.42 3.18 -1.98
CA GLY A 195 11.36 4.51 -1.38
C GLY A 195 10.86 4.57 0.07
N ARG A 196 10.53 3.43 0.70
CA ARG A 196 10.04 3.32 2.11
C ARG A 196 8.72 4.06 2.39
N ARG A 197 7.89 4.17 1.37
CA ARG A 197 6.55 4.78 1.36
C ARG A 197 5.40 3.78 1.50
N PHE A 198 5.65 2.50 1.27
CA PHE A 198 4.70 1.43 1.59
C PHE A 198 4.83 1.06 3.08
N ARG A 199 3.80 1.32 3.88
CA ARG A 199 3.83 1.19 5.35
C ARG A 199 2.56 0.54 5.86
N PHE A 200 2.69 -0.18 6.98
CA PHE A 200 1.56 -0.78 7.68
C PHE A 200 0.99 0.20 8.71
N GLY A 201 -0.34 0.33 8.72
CA GLY A 201 -1.07 1.17 9.67
C GLY A 201 -0.78 2.66 9.50
N ILE A 202 -1.10 3.43 10.54
CA ILE A 202 -1.01 4.90 10.52
C ILE A 202 0.45 5.33 10.80
N PRO A 203 1.08 6.10 9.88
CA PRO A 203 2.43 6.57 10.09
C PRO A 203 2.48 7.54 11.28
N SER A 204 3.33 7.21 12.27
CA SER A 204 3.59 8.11 13.38
C SER A 204 4.22 9.40 12.86
N GLN A 205 3.76 10.56 13.37
CA GLN A 205 4.20 11.88 12.87
C GLN A 205 3.88 12.09 11.38
N GLY A 206 2.88 11.38 10.85
CA GLY A 206 2.31 11.68 9.54
C GLY A 206 1.61 13.04 9.55
N ARG A 207 1.48 13.65 8.37
CA ARG A 207 0.62 14.81 8.16
C ARG A 207 -0.80 14.35 7.83
N ALA A 208 -1.78 15.10 8.32
CA ALA A 208 -3.18 14.88 7.99
C ALA A 208 -3.88 16.22 7.76
N VAL A 209 -5.08 16.17 7.18
CA VAL A 209 -5.96 17.34 7.03
C VAL A 209 -7.27 17.02 7.74
N ALA A 210 -7.67 17.90 8.65
CA ALA A 210 -8.96 17.82 9.30
C ALA A 210 -9.97 18.69 8.54
N HIS A 211 -11.15 18.14 8.28
CA HIS A 211 -12.28 18.78 7.64
C HIS A 211 -13.47 18.80 8.59
N ILE A 212 -13.95 19.98 8.96
CA ILE A 212 -15.15 20.11 9.79
C ILE A 212 -16.37 20.16 8.89
N ARG A 213 -17.28 19.19 9.07
CA ARG A 213 -18.55 19.11 8.35
C ARG A 213 -19.68 19.71 9.16
N VAL A 214 -20.52 20.49 8.49
CA VAL A 214 -21.68 21.18 9.10
C VAL A 214 -22.90 20.97 8.21
N GLY A 215 -24.05 20.75 8.81
CA GLY A 215 -25.34 20.72 8.13
C GLY A 215 -26.39 21.55 8.87
N GLU A 216 -27.51 21.82 8.22
CA GLU A 216 -28.64 22.56 8.79
C GLU A 216 -29.75 21.63 9.27
N ILE A 217 -30.36 21.98 10.41
CA ILE A 217 -31.58 21.37 10.91
C ILE A 217 -32.58 22.43 11.34
N GLU A 218 -33.84 22.01 11.51
CA GLU A 218 -34.82 22.77 12.26
C GLU A 218 -34.90 22.24 13.70
N CYS A 219 -34.86 23.13 14.70
CA CYS A 219 -34.98 22.70 16.10
C CYS A 219 -36.31 21.96 16.37
N TRP A 220 -36.22 20.73 16.88
CA TRP A 220 -37.36 19.86 17.18
C TRP A 220 -38.33 20.41 18.24
N LYS A 221 -37.87 21.33 19.11
CA LYS A 221 -38.75 21.97 20.09
C LYS A 221 -39.78 22.84 19.37
N ARG A 222 -41.06 22.47 19.53
CA ARG A 222 -42.20 23.16 18.90
C ARG A 222 -42.21 24.67 19.12
N GLN A 223 -41.86 25.15 20.32
CA GLN A 223 -41.79 26.59 20.60
C GLN A 223 -40.53 27.30 20.06
N CYS A 224 -39.52 26.56 19.58
CA CYS A 224 -38.27 27.15 19.10
C CYS A 224 -38.18 27.20 17.58
N ARG A 225 -38.26 26.03 16.92
CA ARG A 225 -38.24 25.85 15.45
C ARG A 225 -37.15 26.66 14.70
N ALA A 226 -36.05 26.99 15.38
CA ALA A 226 -34.99 27.80 14.81
C ALA A 226 -34.14 26.95 13.86
N ARG A 227 -33.87 27.47 12.66
CA ARG A 227 -32.87 26.89 11.76
C ARG A 227 -31.50 27.01 12.41
N THR A 228 -30.88 25.86 12.63
CA THR A 228 -29.62 25.72 13.37
C THR A 228 -28.62 24.97 12.49
N LYS A 229 -27.41 25.51 12.36
CA LYS A 229 -26.27 24.76 11.83
C LYS A 229 -25.68 23.90 12.92
N ILE A 230 -25.40 22.64 12.64
CA ILE A 230 -24.79 21.69 13.57
C ILE A 230 -23.55 21.10 12.94
N VAL A 231 -22.55 20.78 13.77
CA VAL A 231 -21.41 19.99 13.30
C VAL A 231 -21.88 18.55 13.13
N THR A 232 -21.81 18.03 11.91
CA THR A 232 -22.22 16.66 11.59
C THR A 232 -21.06 15.66 11.71
N GLY A 233 -19.83 16.15 11.69
CA GLY A 233 -18.64 15.33 11.93
C GLY A 233 -17.34 16.06 11.60
N VAL A 234 -16.25 15.34 11.78
CA VAL A 234 -14.89 15.76 11.43
C VAL A 234 -14.25 14.64 10.65
N ASP A 235 -13.82 14.90 9.42
CA ASP A 235 -13.04 13.93 8.65
C ASP A 235 -11.56 14.25 8.77
N VAL A 236 -10.78 13.25 9.16
CA VAL A 236 -9.32 13.32 9.21
C VAL A 236 -8.78 12.50 8.05
N VAL A 237 -8.21 13.20 7.07
CA VAL A 237 -7.63 12.61 5.86
C VAL A 237 -6.12 12.50 6.03
N PHE A 238 -5.57 11.30 5.88
CA PHE A 238 -4.15 11.03 5.99
C PHE A 238 -3.71 9.94 5.00
N GLY A 239 -2.77 10.27 4.11
CA GLY A 239 -2.44 9.39 3.00
C GLY A 239 -3.69 8.95 2.23
N PRO A 240 -3.93 7.65 2.02
CA PRO A 240 -5.13 7.16 1.36
C PRO A 240 -6.34 6.95 2.28
N HIS A 241 -6.22 7.31 3.56
CA HIS A 241 -7.25 7.04 4.56
C HIS A 241 -8.08 8.29 4.84
N THR A 242 -9.37 8.07 5.09
CA THR A 242 -10.27 9.06 5.69
C THR A 242 -10.90 8.42 6.92
N ASN A 243 -10.68 9.01 8.09
CA ASN A 243 -11.36 8.62 9.32
C ASN A 243 -12.37 9.68 9.72
N SER A 244 -13.63 9.30 9.93
CA SER A 244 -14.70 10.24 10.26
C SER A 244 -15.11 10.11 11.72
N PHE A 245 -14.99 11.19 12.47
CA PHE A 245 -15.43 11.29 13.85
C PHE A 245 -16.76 12.03 13.95
N SER A 246 -17.70 11.49 14.74
CA SER A 246 -18.85 12.24 15.23
C SER A 246 -18.44 13.21 16.37
N VAL A 247 -19.29 14.19 16.66
CA VAL A 247 -19.07 15.13 17.78
C VAL A 247 -18.92 14.40 19.13
N PRO A 248 -19.76 13.39 19.47
CA PRO A 248 -19.56 12.62 20.70
C PRO A 248 -18.22 11.90 20.75
N GLN A 249 -17.80 11.23 19.66
CA GLN A 249 -16.55 10.46 19.60
C GLN A 249 -15.33 11.34 19.80
N LEU A 250 -15.20 12.43 19.04
CA LEU A 250 -14.08 13.36 19.23
C LEU A 250 -14.13 14.04 20.61
N GLY A 251 -15.34 14.18 21.19
CA GLY A 251 -15.55 14.72 22.52
C GLY A 251 -15.01 13.87 23.68
N GLU A 252 -14.66 12.60 23.43
CA GLU A 252 -13.93 11.75 24.39
C GLU A 252 -12.44 12.14 24.49
N TYR A 253 -11.95 12.98 23.56
CA TYR A 253 -10.57 13.47 23.47
C TYR A 253 -10.51 15.01 23.61
N PRO A 254 -10.53 15.57 24.83
CA PRO A 254 -10.68 17.01 25.04
C PRO A 254 -9.65 17.89 24.30
N ALA A 255 -8.38 17.48 24.27
CA ALA A 255 -7.34 18.22 23.58
C ALA A 255 -7.54 18.25 22.06
N LEU A 256 -7.90 17.12 21.46
CA LEU A 256 -8.19 17.03 20.01
C LEU A 256 -9.48 17.79 19.66
N PHE A 257 -10.48 17.69 20.53
CA PHE A 257 -11.73 18.42 20.40
C PHE A 257 -11.48 19.94 20.36
N ASP A 258 -10.71 20.45 21.32
CA ASP A 258 -10.38 21.88 21.40
C ASP A 258 -9.51 22.32 20.22
N GLU A 259 -8.51 21.51 19.83
CA GLU A 259 -7.69 21.75 18.64
C GLU A 259 -8.57 21.95 17.39
N VAL A 260 -9.49 21.02 17.14
CA VAL A 260 -10.35 21.04 15.95
C VAL A 260 -11.36 22.18 16.02
N PHE A 261 -12.15 22.25 17.09
CA PHE A 261 -13.28 23.19 17.15
C PHE A 261 -12.86 24.64 17.43
N SER A 262 -11.59 24.89 17.79
CA SER A 262 -11.00 26.24 17.73
C SER A 262 -10.94 26.80 16.30
N ARG A 263 -10.97 25.92 15.28
CA ARG A 263 -10.95 26.28 13.84
C ARG A 263 -12.34 26.30 13.21
N LEU A 264 -13.40 26.14 14.00
CA LEU A 264 -14.77 26.26 13.52
C LEU A 264 -15.08 27.75 13.27
N PRO A 265 -15.52 28.13 12.06
CA PRO A 265 -15.87 29.51 11.76
C PRO A 265 -17.04 29.99 12.63
N TRP A 266 -16.97 31.25 13.06
CA TRP A 266 -18.09 31.84 13.79
C TRP A 266 -19.30 32.02 12.84
N ASP A 267 -20.45 31.53 13.27
CA ASP A 267 -21.75 31.74 12.61
C ASP A 267 -22.81 31.88 13.70
N SER A 268 -23.63 32.93 13.63
CA SER A 268 -24.70 33.20 14.60
C SER A 268 -25.78 32.12 14.64
N LYS A 269 -25.90 31.30 13.59
CA LYS A 269 -26.80 30.14 13.51
C LYS A 269 -26.13 28.84 13.94
N MET A 270 -24.82 28.86 14.26
CA MET A 270 -24.10 27.68 14.74
C MET A 270 -24.64 27.25 16.11
N GLY A 271 -24.92 25.96 16.20
CA GLY A 271 -25.31 25.31 17.44
C GLY A 271 -24.16 25.29 18.44
N ARG A 272 -24.50 25.22 19.74
CA ARG A 272 -23.49 25.18 20.80
C ARG A 272 -22.98 23.75 20.99
N LEU A 273 -21.67 23.57 20.92
CA LEU A 273 -21.01 22.32 21.31
C LEU A 273 -20.71 22.34 22.82
N LYS A 274 -21.25 21.37 23.57
CA LYS A 274 -20.92 21.14 24.99
C LYS A 274 -21.41 19.77 25.44
N LYS A 275 -20.91 19.32 26.60
CA LYS A 275 -21.43 18.13 27.28
C LYS A 275 -22.88 18.33 27.71
N ARG A 276 -23.76 17.39 27.37
CA ARG A 276 -25.17 17.37 27.76
C ARG A 276 -25.57 15.96 28.18
N PHE A 277 -26.46 15.86 29.16
CA PHE A 277 -27.07 14.59 29.53
C PHE A 277 -28.20 14.23 28.56
N SER A 278 -28.17 13.01 28.04
CA SER A 278 -29.26 12.44 27.25
C SER A 278 -29.98 11.39 28.06
N LYS A 279 -31.27 11.58 28.30
CA LYS A 279 -32.12 10.56 28.95
C LYS A 279 -32.22 9.27 28.13
N THR A 280 -32.15 9.39 26.80
CA THR A 280 -32.29 8.25 25.89
C THR A 280 -31.05 7.35 25.90
N GLN A 281 -29.85 7.94 26.03
CA GLN A 281 -28.59 7.18 26.12
C GLN A 281 -28.11 6.97 27.57
N ASP A 282 -28.84 7.51 28.56
CA ASP A 282 -28.51 7.50 29.99
C ASP A 282 -27.06 7.88 30.33
N ARG A 283 -26.48 8.81 29.57
CA ARG A 283 -25.10 9.27 29.75
C ARG A 283 -24.94 10.73 29.36
N GLN A 284 -23.83 11.34 29.79
CA GLN A 284 -23.38 12.64 29.30
C GLN A 284 -22.39 12.44 28.16
N TYR A 285 -22.55 13.20 27.08
CA TYR A 285 -21.61 13.21 25.96
C TYR A 285 -21.56 14.59 25.31
N MET A 286 -20.51 14.84 24.54
CA MET A 286 -20.36 16.07 23.78
C MET A 286 -21.39 16.11 22.65
N SER A 287 -22.23 17.14 22.59
CA SER A 287 -23.32 17.19 21.61
C SER A 287 -23.47 18.56 20.97
N ASN A 288 -24.14 18.58 19.82
CA ASN A 288 -24.74 19.79 19.27
C ASN A 288 -25.93 20.26 20.14
N GLY A 289 -26.23 21.56 20.07
CA GLY A 289 -27.42 22.15 20.65
C GLY A 289 -27.95 23.31 19.82
N CYS A 290 -29.25 23.56 19.86
CA CYS A 290 -29.89 24.63 19.09
C CYS A 290 -29.22 26.00 19.33
N CYS A 291 -28.94 26.76 18.26
CA CYS A 291 -28.34 28.09 18.36
C CYS A 291 -29.19 29.08 19.19
N ARG A 292 -30.52 28.88 19.23
CA ARG A 292 -31.47 29.73 19.96
C ARG A 292 -31.80 29.23 21.37
N CYS A 293 -32.29 28.00 21.50
CA CYS A 293 -32.79 27.49 22.78
C CYS A 293 -31.86 26.45 23.44
N ASP A 294 -30.70 26.19 22.84
CA ASP A 294 -29.64 25.31 23.37
C ASP A 294 -30.06 23.86 23.66
N SER A 295 -31.21 23.45 23.12
CA SER A 295 -31.73 22.09 23.27
C SER A 295 -30.84 21.11 22.55
N ILE A 296 -30.54 19.99 23.21
CA ILE A 296 -29.72 18.92 22.65
C ILE A 296 -30.24 18.48 21.28
N VAL A 297 -29.31 18.35 20.35
CA VAL A 297 -29.52 17.70 19.07
C VAL A 297 -28.87 16.33 19.21
N GLY A 298 -29.69 15.28 19.26
CA GLY A 298 -29.20 13.90 19.30
C GLY A 298 -28.98 13.35 17.90
N GLU A 299 -28.27 12.22 17.80
CA GLU A 299 -27.87 11.56 16.55
C GLU A 299 -29.03 11.33 15.56
N PHE A 300 -30.25 11.03 16.05
CA PHE A 300 -31.43 10.86 15.20
C PHE A 300 -31.73 12.10 14.32
N PHE A 301 -31.47 13.30 14.83
CA PHE A 301 -31.70 14.55 14.11
C PHE A 301 -30.53 14.95 13.20
N GLU A 302 -29.37 14.30 13.34
CA GLU A 302 -28.20 14.55 12.48
C GLU A 302 -28.40 13.99 11.07
N ILE A 303 -29.28 13.00 10.89
CA ILE A 303 -29.60 12.42 9.58
C ILE A 303 -30.17 13.50 8.63
N GLU A 304 -31.06 14.37 9.11
CA GLU A 304 -31.62 15.46 8.31
C GLU A 304 -30.54 16.46 7.86
N ALA A 305 -29.56 16.71 8.74
CA ALA A 305 -28.45 17.62 8.45
C ALA A 305 -27.57 17.14 7.30
N ARG A 306 -27.46 15.82 7.08
CA ARG A 306 -26.63 15.22 6.01
C ARG A 306 -27.04 15.68 4.60
N HIS A 307 -28.30 16.10 4.41
CA HIS A 307 -28.77 16.60 3.10
C HIS A 307 -28.20 17.97 2.72
N THR A 308 -27.72 18.73 3.70
CA THR A 308 -27.18 20.08 3.52
C THR A 308 -25.74 20.18 3.97
N GLU A 309 -25.09 19.02 4.12
CA GLU A 309 -23.76 18.93 4.68
C GLU A 309 -22.71 19.57 3.76
N GLU A 310 -21.89 20.44 4.34
CA GLU A 310 -20.76 21.08 3.68
C GLU A 310 -19.52 21.06 4.58
N THR A 311 -18.33 21.08 3.96
CA THR A 311 -17.07 21.30 4.69
C THR A 311 -16.87 22.80 4.88
N VAL A 312 -16.90 23.27 6.14
CA VAL A 312 -16.79 24.71 6.47
C VAL A 312 -15.38 25.13 6.86
N SER A 313 -14.52 24.18 7.22
CA SER A 313 -13.14 24.44 7.63
C SER A 313 -12.27 23.25 7.27
N SER A 314 -11.10 23.52 6.69
CA SER A 314 -10.10 22.53 6.30
C SER A 314 -8.73 23.03 6.75
N PHE A 315 -8.00 22.27 7.55
CA PHE A 315 -6.70 22.70 8.06
C PHE A 315 -5.76 21.52 8.30
N PRO A 316 -4.44 21.73 8.14
CA PRO A 316 -3.46 20.69 8.41
C PRO A 316 -3.37 20.42 9.91
N ILE A 317 -3.21 19.15 10.25
CA ILE A 317 -2.87 18.67 11.59
C ILE A 317 -1.69 17.70 11.49
N GLN A 318 -1.10 17.40 12.64
CA GLN A 318 -0.04 16.41 12.77
C GLN A 318 -0.62 15.18 13.47
N ILE A 319 -0.32 13.97 13.00
CA ILE A 319 -0.72 12.73 13.68
C ILE A 319 0.17 12.54 14.92
N THR A 320 -0.27 13.14 16.02
CA THR A 320 0.25 12.94 17.37
C THR A 320 -0.12 11.55 17.91
N PRO A 321 0.47 11.09 19.03
CA PRO A 321 0.04 9.86 19.69
C PRO A 321 -1.47 9.83 20.02
N ASP A 322 -2.03 10.97 20.45
CA ASP A 322 -3.47 11.08 20.77
C ASP A 322 -4.33 10.94 19.51
N TRP A 323 -3.96 11.60 18.42
CA TRP A 323 -4.62 11.43 17.12
C TRP A 323 -4.53 9.99 16.64
N LYS A 324 -3.34 9.37 16.76
CA LYS A 324 -3.15 7.98 16.37
C LYS A 324 -4.07 7.05 17.17
N GLN A 325 -4.12 7.20 18.50
CA GLN A 325 -5.00 6.42 19.36
C GLN A 325 -6.47 6.61 18.96
N ALA A 326 -6.92 7.85 18.81
CA ALA A 326 -8.30 8.14 18.44
C ALA A 326 -8.71 7.51 17.10
N ILE A 327 -7.82 7.54 16.11
CA ILE A 327 -8.08 6.92 14.81
C ILE A 327 -8.06 5.39 14.94
N GLU A 328 -7.12 4.80 15.67
CA GLU A 328 -7.03 3.33 15.86
C GLU A 328 -8.26 2.76 16.60
N GLU A 329 -8.78 3.48 17.60
CA GLU A 329 -10.02 3.09 18.30
C GLU A 329 -11.26 3.12 17.39
N GLU A 330 -11.30 4.05 16.43
CA GLU A 330 -12.40 4.18 15.47
C GLU A 330 -12.34 3.20 14.30
N ILE A 331 -11.14 2.97 13.73
CA ILE A 331 -10.93 2.02 12.62
C ILE A 331 -11.19 0.57 13.09
N GLY A 332 -11.01 0.29 14.38
CA GLY A 332 -10.97 -1.07 14.91
C GLY A 332 -9.67 -1.79 14.54
N ASP A 333 -9.55 -3.06 14.95
CA ASP A 333 -8.33 -3.91 14.90
C ASP A 333 -7.75 -4.21 13.49
N GLN A 334 -7.99 -3.42 12.45
CA GLN A 334 -7.56 -3.74 11.07
C GLN A 334 -6.72 -2.62 10.43
N PRO A 335 -5.54 -2.28 10.98
CA PRO A 335 -4.54 -1.55 10.22
C PRO A 335 -4.15 -2.33 8.95
N GLU A 336 -3.91 -1.63 7.85
CA GLU A 336 -3.59 -2.25 6.57
C GLU A 336 -2.29 -1.66 5.96
N TRP A 337 -1.74 -2.35 4.96
CA TRP A 337 -0.59 -1.86 4.19
C TRP A 337 -1.01 -0.86 3.12
N ALA A 338 -0.50 0.37 3.21
CA ALA A 338 -0.85 1.46 2.31
C ALA A 338 0.39 2.16 1.74
N VAL A 339 0.24 2.77 0.57
CA VAL A 339 1.25 3.65 -0.04
C VAL A 339 0.94 5.08 0.36
N TYR A 340 1.93 5.72 0.98
CA TYR A 340 1.89 7.13 1.37
C TYR A 340 2.70 7.99 0.39
N SER A 341 2.31 9.25 0.23
CA SER A 341 3.13 10.22 -0.49
C SER A 341 4.33 10.67 0.38
N PRO A 342 5.39 11.26 -0.21
CA PRO A 342 6.48 11.84 0.58
C PRO A 342 5.98 12.90 1.58
N SER A 343 5.02 13.73 1.19
CA SER A 343 4.47 14.79 2.03
C SER A 343 3.68 14.25 3.22
N ASP A 344 2.91 13.16 3.04
CA ASP A 344 2.22 12.46 4.14
C ASP A 344 3.20 11.99 5.23
N LEU A 345 4.40 11.59 4.82
CA LEU A 345 5.44 11.06 5.71
C LEU A 345 6.42 12.13 6.21
N GLY A 346 6.19 13.41 5.88
CA GLY A 346 7.12 14.49 6.21
C GLY A 346 8.50 14.36 5.55
N MET A 347 8.61 13.57 4.47
CA MET A 347 9.83 13.39 3.71
C MET A 347 9.97 14.56 2.72
N LYS A 348 11.20 15.05 2.51
CA LYS A 348 11.47 16.02 1.45
C LYS A 348 11.24 15.34 0.10
N GLU A 349 10.53 16.00 -0.81
CA GLU A 349 10.46 15.54 -2.19
C GLU A 349 11.86 15.63 -2.79
N ASN A 350 12.44 14.49 -3.14
CA ASN A 350 13.56 14.46 -4.04
C ASN A 350 12.98 14.77 -5.43
N HIS A 351 13.02 16.03 -5.84
CA HIS A 351 12.93 16.35 -7.25
C HIS A 351 14.12 15.68 -7.94
N LEU A 352 13.89 14.49 -8.49
CA LEU A 352 14.67 14.01 -9.62
C LEU A 352 14.28 14.93 -10.77
N ASP A 353 15.07 15.99 -10.95
CA ASP A 353 15.00 16.86 -12.10
C ASP A 353 15.33 16.01 -13.34
N LEU A 354 14.30 15.51 -14.02
CA LEU A 354 14.40 14.82 -15.30
C LEU A 354 14.54 15.83 -16.45
N SER A 355 15.39 16.85 -16.24
CA SER A 355 15.80 17.78 -17.29
C SER A 355 17.32 17.94 -17.28
N GLN A 356 18.00 17.01 -17.95
CA GLN A 356 19.26 17.26 -18.66
C GLN A 356 19.59 16.14 -19.65
#